data_AF-A0A7J6L4Q0-F1
#
_entry.id   AF-A0A7J6L4Q0-F1
#
_cell.length_a   1.000
_cell.length_b   1.000
_cell.length_c   1.000
_cell.angle_alpha   90.00
_cell.angle_beta   90.00
_cell.angle_gamma   90.00
#
_symmetry.space_group_name_H-M   'P 1'
#
loop_
_entity.id
_entity.type
_entity.pdbx_description
1 polymer ?
#
loop_
_entity_poly.entity_id
_entity_poly.type
_entity_poly.pdbx_seq_one_letter_code
_entity_poly.pdbx_strand_id
1 'polypeptide(L)'
;MSSYSDPSATSSDAYSTYVLSVPLYAEGAPYLGSQLEQIYEALTFYIYQNATELAILALTLLALSLVIVSLCVVLRRPSKGPVDVKDKRPTLALGGTGLRIGYEFGCIAALQDYVDLSDVRITTVSGSIFAGLVLASPKLDIGRMIKALLNVRDQVMNGEHGGCYLMDPDGTVALIIEELHKTGGLTEDILKEISSGDLLRIGITSFCPWPTTRCVKCPDNFEDLHNVMAAAICIPPFFNRFPRFEGRFAADAAFSSWFAVPNDSCPDKVVKLAPFFIPWARFRSELLYTYGDVCECIYPFGIDRQLKSFAKGYSRTKSQLRTPGSWQNALDLLEDPTDMLNSRIASIRRVVDRS
;
A
#
# COMPACT_ATOMS: atom_id res chain seq x y z
N MET A 1 -41.69 62.74 15.64
CA MET A 1 -40.65 62.42 16.63
C MET A 1 -39.64 61.50 15.96
N SER A 2 -38.41 62.02 15.87
CA SER A 2 -37.13 61.44 15.41
C SER A 2 -37.08 60.53 14.19
N SER A 3 -36.86 61.19 13.06
CA SER A 3 -35.92 60.80 11.99
C SER A 3 -34.49 60.70 12.55
N TYR A 4 -33.73 59.68 12.16
CA TYR A 4 -32.28 59.66 12.30
C TYR A 4 -31.63 59.42 10.94
N SER A 5 -30.62 60.25 10.72
CA SER A 5 -30.06 60.67 9.45
C SER A 5 -28.84 59.84 9.06
N ASP A 6 -28.61 59.77 7.75
CA ASP A 6 -27.31 59.52 7.14
C ASP A 6 -26.19 60.36 7.77
N PRO A 7 -24.96 59.81 7.79
CA PRO A 7 -23.79 60.62 7.49
C PRO A 7 -23.02 60.03 6.31
N SER A 8 -22.96 60.89 5.29
CA SER A 8 -22.04 60.90 4.17
C SER A 8 -20.56 60.92 4.59
N ALA A 9 -19.75 60.27 3.74
CA ALA A 9 -18.44 60.70 3.21
C ALA A 9 -17.33 61.16 4.18
N THR A 10 -16.25 60.37 4.18
CA THR A 10 -14.80 60.69 4.26
C THR A 10 -14.13 59.34 4.57
N SER A 11 -13.05 58.88 3.98
CA SER A 11 -11.90 59.51 3.36
C SER A 11 -11.24 58.50 2.41
N SER A 12 -10.65 59.03 1.36
CA SER A 12 -9.69 58.38 0.48
C SER A 12 -8.38 58.14 1.22
N ASP A 13 -7.89 56.90 1.26
CA ASP A 13 -6.47 56.56 1.45
C ASP A 13 -6.19 55.27 0.65
N ALA A 14 -5.77 55.39 -0.61
CA ALA A 14 -4.37 55.51 -1.00
C ALA A 14 -3.53 54.28 -0.62
N TYR A 15 -3.80 53.13 -1.26
CA TYR A 15 -2.71 52.19 -1.56
C TYR A 15 -1.80 52.85 -2.59
N SER A 16 -0.82 53.59 -2.07
CA SER A 16 0.34 54.04 -2.81
C SER A 16 1.04 52.80 -3.37
N THR A 17 0.82 52.56 -4.65
CA THR A 17 1.74 51.80 -5.47
C THR A 17 3.08 52.52 -5.36
N TYR A 18 4.05 51.96 -4.65
CA TYR A 18 5.44 52.38 -4.78
C TYR A 18 5.91 52.02 -6.19
N VAL A 19 5.47 52.81 -7.17
CA VAL A 19 6.18 52.96 -8.43
C VAL A 19 7.41 53.78 -8.07
N LEU A 20 8.55 53.11 -7.97
CA LEU A 20 9.85 53.75 -8.05
C LEU A 20 9.93 54.47 -9.41
N SER A 21 9.46 55.71 -9.45
CA SER A 21 9.72 56.64 -10.55
C SER A 21 11.17 57.08 -10.45
N VAL A 22 12.04 56.28 -11.06
CA VAL A 22 13.44 56.66 -11.29
C VAL A 22 13.42 57.82 -12.28
N PRO A 23 13.97 59.01 -11.94
CA PRO A 23 14.06 60.11 -12.88
C PRO A 23 15.00 59.69 -14.02
N LEU A 24 14.43 59.57 -15.23
CA LEU A 24 15.15 59.43 -16.49
C LEU A 24 15.90 60.73 -16.79
N TYR A 25 17.05 60.93 -16.14
CA TYR A 25 18.11 61.79 -16.67
C TYR A 25 18.98 60.95 -17.60
N ALA A 26 18.87 61.25 -18.89
CA ALA A 26 19.52 60.55 -20.00
C ALA A 26 21.01 60.92 -20.17
N GLU A 27 21.76 61.01 -19.07
CA GLU A 27 23.23 61.15 -19.07
C GLU A 27 23.84 60.25 -17.98
N GLY A 28 23.70 58.94 -18.18
CA GLY A 28 24.22 57.90 -17.26
C GLY A 28 23.91 56.46 -17.66
N ALA A 29 23.32 56.24 -18.85
CA ALA A 29 22.84 54.94 -19.32
C ALA A 29 23.86 53.77 -19.35
N PRO A 30 25.18 53.94 -19.58
CA PRO A 30 26.10 52.80 -19.53
C PRO A 30 26.41 52.32 -18.10
N TYR A 31 26.04 53.08 -17.06
CA TYR A 31 26.31 52.74 -15.66
C TYR A 31 25.19 51.95 -14.98
N LEU A 32 23.95 52.07 -15.46
CA LEU A 32 22.79 51.36 -14.91
C LEU A 32 22.66 49.93 -15.46
N GLY A 33 23.05 49.71 -16.73
CA GLY A 33 23.11 48.37 -17.32
C GLY A 33 24.13 47.47 -16.63
N SER A 34 25.32 48.01 -16.32
CA SER A 34 26.39 47.27 -15.63
C SER A 34 26.05 46.94 -14.18
N GLN A 35 25.30 47.80 -13.47
CA GLN A 35 24.84 47.50 -12.11
C GLN A 35 23.75 46.43 -12.07
N LEU A 36 22.82 46.41 -13.03
CA LEU A 36 21.80 45.37 -13.12
C LEU A 36 22.40 44.01 -13.47
N GLU A 37 23.41 43.99 -14.35
CA GLU A 37 24.16 42.78 -14.69
C GLU A 37 24.89 42.22 -13.45
N GLN A 38 25.56 43.08 -12.68
CA GLN A 38 26.22 42.69 -11.42
C GLN A 38 25.23 42.15 -10.37
N ILE A 39 24.03 42.74 -10.26
CA ILE A 39 22.98 42.26 -9.33
C ILE A 39 22.46 40.89 -9.79
N TYR A 40 22.24 40.70 -11.09
CA TYR A 40 21.77 39.42 -11.64
C TYR A 40 22.81 38.31 -11.46
N GLU A 41 24.09 38.60 -11.71
CA GLU A 41 25.19 37.67 -11.46
C GLU A 41 25.30 37.29 -9.97
N ALA A 42 25.22 38.28 -9.07
CA ALA A 42 25.25 38.04 -7.63
C ALA A 42 24.06 37.19 -7.15
N LEU A 43 22.86 37.45 -7.66
CA LEU A 43 21.66 36.68 -7.33
C LEU A 43 21.76 35.24 -7.86
N THR A 44 22.22 35.07 -9.10
CA THR A 44 22.41 33.76 -9.73
C THR A 44 23.44 32.94 -8.98
N PHE A 45 24.56 33.56 -8.59
CA PHE A 45 25.58 32.95 -7.75
C PHE A 45 25.02 32.51 -6.40
N TYR A 46 24.26 33.37 -5.72
CA TYR A 46 23.64 33.07 -4.42
C TYR A 46 22.62 31.92 -4.51
N ILE A 47 21.79 31.88 -5.55
CA ILE A 47 20.85 30.78 -5.79
C ILE A 47 21.60 29.47 -6.06
N TYR A 48 22.64 29.51 -6.90
CA TYR A 48 23.44 28.34 -7.23
C TYR A 48 24.18 27.78 -6.02
N GLN A 49 24.72 28.65 -5.17
CA GLN A 49 25.39 28.26 -3.92
C GLN A 49 24.40 27.57 -2.97
N ASN A 50 23.23 28.16 -2.71
CA ASN A 50 22.22 27.55 -1.84
C ASN A 50 21.69 26.21 -2.39
N ALA A 51 21.48 26.11 -3.71
CA ALA A 51 21.10 24.85 -4.35
C ALA A 51 22.18 23.77 -4.18
N THR A 52 23.45 24.16 -4.29
CA THR A 52 24.59 23.26 -4.09
C THR A 52 24.70 22.80 -2.63
N GLU A 53 24.52 23.70 -1.66
CA GLU A 53 24.51 23.36 -0.23
C GLU A 53 23.37 22.40 0.13
N LEU A 54 22.16 22.64 -0.40
CA LEU A 54 21.02 21.73 -0.24
C LEU A 54 21.28 20.36 -0.88
N ALA A 55 21.88 20.32 -2.08
CA ALA A 55 22.23 19.07 -2.74
C ALA A 55 23.29 18.28 -1.94
N ILE A 56 24.31 18.95 -1.40
CA ILE A 56 25.34 18.33 -0.56
C ILE A 56 24.71 17.77 0.72
N LEU A 57 23.83 18.52 1.38
CA LEU A 57 23.13 18.05 2.58
C LEU A 57 22.26 16.82 2.26
N ALA A 58 21.50 16.86 1.17
CA ALA A 58 20.67 15.73 0.74
C ALA A 58 21.51 14.48 0.41
N LEU A 59 22.62 14.63 -0.30
CA LEU A 59 23.55 13.54 -0.60
C LEU A 59 24.21 12.98 0.66
N THR A 60 24.55 13.84 1.62
CA THR A 60 25.15 13.42 2.91
C THR A 60 24.14 12.64 3.74
N LEU A 61 22.88 13.11 3.82
CA LEU A 61 21.80 12.39 4.49
C LEU A 61 21.49 11.05 3.81
N LEU A 62 21.51 11.01 2.47
CA LEU A 62 21.34 9.76 1.72
C LEU A 62 22.49 8.79 2.00
N ALA A 63 23.74 9.25 1.94
CA ALA A 63 24.91 8.44 2.23
C ALA A 63 24.88 7.90 3.68
N LEU A 64 24.56 8.76 4.65
CA LEU A 64 24.41 8.35 6.05
C LEU A 64 23.29 7.32 6.22
N SER A 65 22.16 7.51 5.55
CA SER A 65 21.06 6.55 5.56
C SER A 65 21.48 5.20 4.97
N LEU A 66 22.21 5.20 3.85
CA LEU A 66 22.75 3.98 3.23
C LEU A 66 23.77 3.28 4.13
N VAL A 67 24.62 4.03 4.83
CA VAL A 67 25.58 3.49 5.80
C VAL A 67 24.84 2.87 6.99
N ILE A 68 23.84 3.55 7.56
CA ILE A 68 23.00 3.02 8.64
C ILE A 68 22.28 1.76 8.18
N VAL A 69 21.66 1.77 6.99
CA VAL A 69 21.00 0.59 6.41
C VAL A 69 21.99 -0.56 6.23
N SER A 70 23.18 -0.29 5.70
CA SER A 70 24.22 -1.31 5.50
C SER A 70 24.72 -1.88 6.82
N LEU A 71 24.97 -1.03 7.83
CA LEU A 71 25.32 -1.45 9.19
C LEU A 71 24.19 -2.29 9.80
N CYS A 72 22.93 -1.85 9.70
CA CYS A 72 21.79 -2.63 10.15
C CYS A 72 21.73 -3.99 9.44
N VAL A 73 21.95 -4.07 8.13
CA VAL A 73 21.96 -5.34 7.38
C VAL A 73 23.13 -6.24 7.78
N VAL A 74 24.33 -5.67 7.96
CA VAL A 74 25.53 -6.43 8.37
C VAL A 74 25.41 -6.93 9.81
N LEU A 75 24.92 -6.09 10.73
CA LEU A 75 24.64 -6.47 12.12
C LEU A 75 23.44 -7.42 12.24
N ARG A 76 22.54 -7.41 11.25
CA ARG A 76 21.44 -8.37 11.08
C ARG A 76 21.84 -9.63 10.33
N ARG A 77 23.11 -9.81 9.93
CA ARG A 77 23.57 -11.16 9.58
C ARG A 77 23.15 -12.03 10.75
N PRO A 78 22.28 -13.03 10.53
CA PRO A 78 21.76 -13.83 11.62
C PRO A 78 22.99 -14.36 12.33
N SER A 79 23.19 -13.92 13.58
CA SER A 79 24.18 -14.57 14.42
C SER A 79 23.80 -16.04 14.32
N LYS A 80 24.73 -16.89 13.92
CA LYS A 80 24.55 -18.35 13.94
C LYS A 80 24.44 -18.86 15.38
N GLY A 81 23.92 -18.06 16.30
CA GLY A 81 23.45 -18.52 17.59
C GLY A 81 22.28 -19.49 17.36
N PRO A 82 22.05 -20.40 18.31
CA PRO A 82 20.93 -21.31 18.23
C PRO A 82 19.64 -20.52 18.08
N VAL A 83 18.86 -20.85 17.05
CA VAL A 83 17.47 -20.35 16.93
C VAL A 83 16.75 -20.83 18.19
N ASP A 84 16.23 -19.90 18.98
CA ASP A 84 15.43 -20.21 20.18
C ASP A 84 14.06 -20.75 19.73
N VAL A 85 14.05 -22.02 19.33
CA VAL A 85 12.84 -22.74 18.90
C VAL A 85 11.98 -23.00 20.12
N LYS A 86 10.93 -22.20 20.29
CA LYS A 86 9.95 -22.37 21.37
C LYS A 86 8.77 -23.23 20.94
N ASP A 87 8.40 -23.18 19.67
CA ASP A 87 7.34 -24.02 19.13
C ASP A 87 7.91 -25.12 18.21
N LYS A 88 7.60 -26.38 18.55
CA LYS A 88 8.04 -27.58 17.84
C LYS A 88 7.07 -28.04 16.76
N ARG A 89 5.86 -27.47 16.71
CA ARG A 89 4.84 -27.76 15.70
C ARG A 89 5.35 -27.40 14.31
N PRO A 90 5.04 -28.19 13.27
CA PRO A 90 5.25 -27.77 11.90
C PRO A 90 4.54 -26.44 11.62
N THR A 91 5.17 -25.59 10.82
CA THR A 91 4.55 -24.33 10.38
C THR A 91 4.20 -24.45 8.91
N LEU A 92 2.91 -24.32 8.59
CA LEU A 92 2.43 -24.16 7.21
C LEU A 92 2.29 -22.66 6.93
N ALA A 93 3.24 -22.12 6.17
CA ALA A 93 3.30 -20.73 5.78
C ALA A 93 2.64 -20.51 4.41
N LEU A 94 1.44 -19.95 4.43
CA LEU A 94 0.66 -19.58 3.26
C LEU A 94 1.10 -18.19 2.77
N GLY A 95 1.48 -18.11 1.50
CA GLY A 95 1.98 -16.89 0.89
C GLY A 95 0.86 -15.95 0.42
N GLY A 96 1.26 -14.82 -0.17
CA GLY A 96 0.30 -13.88 -0.77
C GLY A 96 -0.45 -14.48 -1.95
N THR A 97 -1.78 -14.30 -1.99
CA THR A 97 -2.65 -14.86 -3.05
C THR A 97 -3.28 -13.78 -3.95
N GLY A 98 -3.36 -12.52 -3.48
CA GLY A 98 -4.05 -11.45 -4.18
C GLY A 98 -5.49 -11.84 -4.51
N LEU A 99 -5.90 -11.73 -5.78
CA LEU A 99 -7.23 -12.15 -6.24
C LEU A 99 -7.35 -13.66 -6.51
N ARG A 100 -6.28 -14.44 -6.37
CA ARG A 100 -6.24 -15.89 -6.66
C ARG A 100 -6.61 -16.76 -5.47
N ILE A 101 -7.43 -16.24 -4.56
CA ILE A 101 -7.78 -16.89 -3.29
C ILE A 101 -8.42 -18.27 -3.53
N GLY A 102 -9.14 -18.46 -4.64
CA GLY A 102 -9.73 -19.76 -5.02
C GLY A 102 -8.71 -20.88 -5.20
N TYR A 103 -7.51 -20.59 -5.71
CA TYR A 103 -6.44 -21.60 -5.80
C TYR A 103 -6.02 -22.07 -4.40
N GLU A 104 -5.85 -21.13 -3.47
CA GLU A 104 -5.45 -21.43 -2.09
C GLU A 104 -6.49 -22.31 -1.40
N PHE A 105 -7.78 -22.01 -1.56
CA PHE A 105 -8.84 -22.87 -1.03
C PHE A 105 -8.81 -24.28 -1.62
N GLY A 106 -8.53 -24.42 -2.92
CA GLY A 106 -8.40 -25.73 -3.56
C GLY A 106 -7.23 -26.54 -3.00
N CYS A 107 -6.06 -25.92 -2.84
CA CYS A 107 -4.90 -26.58 -2.22
C CYS A 107 -5.18 -27.00 -0.78
N ILE A 108 -5.87 -26.16 -0.01
CA ILE A 108 -6.18 -26.44 1.39
C ILE A 108 -7.22 -27.54 1.53
N ALA A 109 -8.26 -27.55 0.70
CA ALA A 109 -9.22 -28.64 0.65
C ALA A 109 -8.50 -29.98 0.42
N ALA A 110 -7.61 -30.02 -0.58
CA ALA A 110 -6.80 -31.21 -0.83
C ALA A 110 -5.90 -31.56 0.38
N LEU A 111 -5.25 -30.59 1.02
CA LEU A 111 -4.43 -30.86 2.21
C LEU A 111 -5.24 -31.45 3.36
N GLN A 112 -6.46 -30.96 3.60
CA GLN A 112 -7.35 -31.50 4.64
C GLN A 112 -7.80 -32.94 4.35
N ASP A 113 -7.91 -33.32 3.07
CA ASP A 113 -8.26 -34.69 2.67
C ASP A 113 -7.11 -35.69 2.85
N TYR A 114 -5.85 -35.23 2.76
CA TYR A 114 -4.67 -36.10 2.69
C TYR A 114 -3.72 -36.01 3.89
N VAL A 115 -3.84 -34.98 4.74
CA VAL A 115 -2.88 -34.68 5.80
C VAL A 115 -3.61 -34.32 7.10
N ASP A 116 -3.15 -34.86 8.22
CA ASP A 116 -3.58 -34.40 9.55
C ASP A 116 -2.93 -33.05 9.87
N LEU A 117 -3.75 -32.02 10.01
CA LEU A 117 -3.35 -30.64 10.28
C LEU A 117 -3.62 -30.20 11.73
N SER A 118 -4.03 -31.13 12.61
CA SER A 118 -4.45 -30.82 13.99
C SER A 118 -3.35 -30.19 14.86
N ASP A 119 -2.08 -30.50 14.59
CA ASP A 119 -0.91 -29.97 15.30
C ASP A 119 0.00 -29.09 14.42
N VAL A 120 -0.60 -28.38 13.45
CA VAL A 120 0.14 -27.48 12.55
C VAL A 120 -0.16 -26.02 12.91
N ARG A 121 0.88 -25.20 13.03
CA ARG A 121 0.73 -23.75 13.11
C ARG A 121 0.59 -23.16 11.71
N ILE A 122 -0.44 -22.34 11.49
CA ILE A 122 -0.70 -21.70 10.22
C ILE A 122 -0.18 -20.27 10.25
N THR A 123 0.51 -19.86 9.20
CA THR A 123 0.77 -18.44 8.96
C THR A 123 0.29 -18.00 7.59
N THR A 124 -0.09 -16.73 7.46
CA THR A 124 -0.70 -16.19 6.24
C THR A 124 -0.12 -14.84 5.86
N VAL A 125 -0.24 -14.49 4.59
CA VAL A 125 0.13 -13.19 4.02
C VAL A 125 -0.96 -12.79 3.02
N SER A 126 -1.41 -11.54 3.05
CA SER A 126 -2.39 -11.03 2.09
C SER A 126 -3.69 -11.87 2.09
N GLY A 127 -4.26 -12.12 0.91
CA GLY A 127 -5.49 -12.90 0.73
C GLY A 127 -5.43 -14.36 1.23
N SER A 128 -4.28 -14.94 1.61
CA SER A 128 -4.29 -16.30 2.20
C SER A 128 -4.85 -16.33 3.62
N ILE A 129 -5.08 -15.18 4.27
CA ILE A 129 -5.75 -15.09 5.58
C ILE A 129 -7.08 -15.86 5.59
N PHE A 130 -7.87 -15.76 4.52
CA PHE A 130 -9.17 -16.44 4.44
C PHE A 130 -9.06 -17.96 4.47
N ALA A 131 -8.04 -18.46 3.78
CA ALA A 131 -7.72 -19.87 3.69
C ALA A 131 -7.12 -20.36 5.02
N GLY A 132 -6.26 -19.54 5.65
CA GLY A 132 -5.70 -19.83 6.97
C GLY A 132 -6.73 -19.81 8.10
N LEU A 133 -7.78 -18.98 8.02
CA LEU A 133 -8.91 -19.04 8.97
C LEU A 133 -9.59 -20.40 8.93
N VAL A 134 -9.82 -20.96 7.74
CA VAL A 134 -10.45 -22.28 7.60
C VAL A 134 -9.54 -23.40 8.10
N LEU A 135 -8.24 -23.33 7.81
CA LEU A 135 -7.30 -24.31 8.36
C LEU A 135 -7.20 -24.25 9.89
N ALA A 136 -7.26 -23.06 10.46
CA ALA A 136 -7.14 -22.87 11.90
C ALA A 136 -8.42 -23.24 12.67
N SER A 137 -9.55 -23.42 11.99
CA SER A 137 -10.79 -23.86 12.65
C SER A 137 -11.62 -24.81 11.76
N PRO A 138 -11.77 -26.09 12.15
CA PRO A 138 -12.59 -27.05 11.41
C PRO A 138 -14.10 -26.73 11.45
N LYS A 139 -14.52 -25.73 12.23
CA LYS A 139 -15.91 -25.25 12.30
C LYS A 139 -16.29 -24.38 11.10
N LEU A 140 -15.30 -23.88 10.34
CA LEU A 140 -15.53 -23.06 9.16
C LEU A 140 -15.61 -23.93 7.92
N ASP A 141 -16.71 -23.78 7.17
CA ASP A 141 -16.90 -24.46 5.90
C ASP A 141 -16.24 -23.70 4.75
N ILE A 142 -15.39 -24.39 3.97
CA ILE A 142 -14.70 -23.80 2.82
C ILE A 142 -15.70 -23.21 1.82
N GLY A 143 -16.80 -23.91 1.53
CA GLY A 143 -17.80 -23.46 0.56
C GLY A 143 -18.47 -22.15 0.96
N ARG A 144 -18.85 -22.03 2.24
CA ARG A 144 -19.40 -20.81 2.84
C ARG A 144 -18.40 -19.65 2.82
N MET A 145 -17.14 -19.92 3.11
CA MET A 145 -16.08 -18.92 3.07
C MET A 145 -15.81 -18.42 1.65
N ILE A 146 -15.76 -19.31 0.65
CA ILE A 146 -15.68 -18.92 -0.76
C ILE A 146 -16.90 -18.08 -1.15
N LYS A 147 -18.11 -18.50 -0.77
CA LYS A 147 -19.34 -17.76 -1.06
C LYS A 147 -19.32 -16.35 -0.47
N ALA A 148 -18.85 -16.19 0.77
CA ALA A 148 -18.68 -14.88 1.41
C ALA A 148 -17.77 -13.97 0.56
N LEU A 149 -16.63 -14.47 0.11
CA LEU A 149 -15.70 -13.69 -0.72
C LEU A 149 -16.24 -13.38 -2.11
N LEU A 150 -17.04 -14.28 -2.69
CA LEU A 150 -17.74 -14.01 -3.95
C LEU A 150 -18.77 -12.88 -3.77
N ASN A 151 -19.49 -12.84 -2.65
CA ASN A 151 -20.39 -11.73 -2.33
C ASN A 151 -19.63 -10.41 -2.18
N VAL A 152 -18.48 -10.41 -1.48
CA VAL A 152 -17.62 -9.22 -1.37
C VAL A 152 -17.17 -8.76 -2.76
N ARG A 153 -16.68 -9.69 -3.59
CA ARG A 153 -16.25 -9.40 -4.96
C ARG A 153 -17.39 -8.75 -5.74
N ASP A 154 -18.58 -9.32 -5.70
CA ASP A 154 -19.72 -8.82 -6.46
C ASP A 154 -20.15 -7.42 -5.97
N GLN A 155 -20.10 -7.16 -4.66
CA GLN A 155 -20.35 -5.83 -4.08
C GLN A 155 -19.29 -4.80 -4.46
N VAL A 156 -18.00 -5.17 -4.43
CA VAL A 156 -16.89 -4.30 -4.84
C VAL A 156 -16.96 -3.98 -6.34
N MET A 157 -17.27 -4.99 -7.16
CA MET A 157 -17.26 -4.86 -8.62
C MET A 157 -18.51 -4.18 -9.18
N ASN A 158 -19.68 -4.43 -8.58
CA ASN A 158 -20.97 -3.93 -9.08
C ASN A 158 -21.57 -2.80 -8.24
N GLY A 159 -21.06 -2.57 -7.02
CA GLY A 159 -21.55 -1.50 -6.14
C GLY A 159 -20.92 -0.13 -6.40
N GLU A 160 -21.11 0.77 -5.44
CA GLU A 160 -20.57 2.14 -5.47
C GLU A 160 -19.05 2.17 -5.64
N HIS A 161 -18.38 1.12 -5.14
CA HIS A 161 -16.93 0.94 -5.20
C HIS A 161 -16.40 0.88 -6.64
N GLY A 162 -17.15 0.28 -7.56
CA GLY A 162 -16.87 0.33 -9.00
C GLY A 162 -15.57 -0.33 -9.44
N GLY A 163 -15.11 -1.32 -8.67
CA GLY A 163 -13.97 -2.18 -8.96
C GLY A 163 -12.88 -2.16 -7.90
N CYS A 164 -11.73 -2.75 -8.21
CA CYS A 164 -10.75 -3.23 -7.24
C CYS A 164 -9.52 -2.30 -7.03
N TYR A 165 -9.51 -1.09 -7.59
CA TYR A 165 -8.39 -0.16 -7.45
C TYR A 165 -8.71 1.00 -6.52
N LEU A 166 -7.69 1.44 -5.78
CA LEU A 166 -7.75 2.57 -4.85
C LEU A 166 -9.00 2.50 -3.94
N MET A 167 -9.26 1.31 -3.42
CA MET A 167 -10.31 1.06 -2.45
C MET A 167 -9.94 1.70 -1.11
N ASP A 168 -10.96 2.14 -0.36
CA ASP A 168 -10.74 2.54 1.03
C ASP A 168 -10.51 1.29 1.89
N PRO A 169 -9.39 1.18 2.61
CA PRO A 169 -9.09 0.05 3.48
C PRO A 169 -10.21 -0.28 4.46
N ASP A 170 -10.69 0.72 5.20
CA ASP A 170 -11.56 0.48 6.36
C ASP A 170 -12.93 -0.01 5.90
N GLY A 171 -13.52 0.63 4.89
CA GLY A 171 -14.79 0.21 4.30
C GLY A 171 -14.71 -1.17 3.62
N THR A 172 -13.61 -1.46 2.93
CA THR A 172 -13.43 -2.76 2.25
C THR A 172 -13.26 -3.88 3.25
N VAL A 173 -12.47 -3.69 4.31
CA VAL A 173 -12.25 -4.69 5.35
C VAL A 173 -13.52 -4.90 6.18
N ALA A 174 -14.27 -3.83 6.47
CA ALA A 174 -15.57 -3.94 7.14
C ALA A 174 -16.53 -4.81 6.32
N LEU A 175 -16.64 -4.57 5.01
CA LEU A 175 -17.44 -5.38 4.10
C LEU A 175 -16.99 -6.86 4.09
N ILE A 176 -15.68 -7.10 4.07
CA ILE A 176 -15.13 -8.45 4.14
C ILE A 176 -15.55 -9.14 5.44
N ILE A 177 -15.32 -8.51 6.59
CA ILE A 177 -15.64 -9.09 7.90
C ILE A 177 -17.14 -9.34 8.04
N GLU A 178 -17.98 -8.44 7.55
CA GLU A 178 -19.44 -8.62 7.54
C GLU A 178 -19.83 -9.89 6.77
N GLU A 179 -19.32 -10.09 5.56
CA GLU A 179 -19.63 -11.30 4.77
C GLU A 179 -19.02 -12.57 5.37
N LEU A 180 -17.81 -12.49 5.95
CA LEU A 180 -17.21 -13.62 6.66
C LEU A 180 -18.08 -14.03 7.87
N HIS A 181 -18.64 -13.07 8.58
CA HIS A 181 -19.55 -13.33 9.70
C HIS A 181 -20.89 -13.91 9.22
N LYS A 182 -21.58 -13.17 8.34
CA LYS A 182 -22.94 -13.47 7.89
C LYS A 182 -23.02 -14.72 7.02
N THR A 183 -22.15 -14.82 6.02
CA THR A 183 -22.17 -15.89 5.03
C THR A 183 -21.18 -16.99 5.41
N GLY A 184 -19.94 -16.60 5.75
CA GLY A 184 -18.85 -17.52 6.11
C GLY A 184 -19.06 -18.27 7.43
N GLY A 185 -19.83 -17.71 8.36
CA GLY A 185 -20.07 -18.29 9.68
C GLY A 185 -18.94 -18.05 10.68
N LEU A 186 -18.05 -17.08 10.42
CA LEU A 186 -17.03 -16.65 11.37
C LEU A 186 -17.70 -16.00 12.59
N THR A 187 -17.29 -16.38 13.80
CA THR A 187 -17.78 -15.81 15.06
C THR A 187 -16.61 -15.43 15.97
N GLU A 188 -16.85 -14.58 16.96
CA GLU A 188 -15.82 -14.25 17.97
C GLU A 188 -15.39 -15.47 18.79
N ASP A 189 -16.27 -16.45 19.01
CA ASP A 189 -15.89 -17.68 19.69
C ASP A 189 -14.88 -18.49 18.89
N ILE A 190 -15.03 -18.53 17.55
CA ILE A 190 -14.04 -19.13 16.65
C ILE A 190 -12.73 -18.34 16.70
N LEU A 191 -12.79 -17.00 16.69
CA LEU A 191 -11.58 -16.16 16.81
C LEU A 191 -10.84 -16.38 18.15
N LYS A 192 -11.58 -16.49 19.26
CA LYS A 192 -11.03 -16.82 20.58
C LYS A 192 -10.37 -18.19 20.61
N GLU A 193 -10.97 -19.20 19.97
CA GLU A 193 -10.38 -20.54 19.84
C GLU A 193 -9.06 -20.49 19.05
N ILE A 194 -9.08 -19.87 17.86
CA ILE A 194 -7.89 -19.70 17.01
C ILE A 194 -6.78 -18.95 17.75
N SER A 195 -7.14 -17.85 18.42
CA SER A 195 -6.21 -17.05 19.20
C SER A 195 -5.68 -17.84 20.40
N SER A 196 -6.51 -18.37 21.28
CA SER A 196 -6.05 -19.09 22.47
C SER A 196 -5.13 -20.28 22.15
N GLY A 197 -5.38 -21.00 21.06
CA GLY A 197 -4.51 -22.08 20.58
C GLY A 197 -3.25 -21.64 19.80
N ASP A 198 -3.12 -20.33 19.53
CA ASP A 198 -2.06 -19.75 18.69
C ASP A 198 -1.91 -20.51 17.36
N LEU A 199 -3.07 -20.79 16.73
CA LEU A 199 -3.19 -21.64 15.54
C LEU A 199 -2.92 -20.85 14.26
N LEU A 200 -3.28 -19.56 14.23
CA LEU A 200 -3.10 -18.68 13.09
C LEU A 200 -2.29 -17.45 13.47
N ARG A 201 -1.26 -17.17 12.66
CA ARG A 201 -0.55 -15.88 12.66
C ARG A 201 -0.64 -15.21 11.29
N ILE A 202 -0.76 -13.89 11.30
CA ILE A 202 -0.99 -13.05 10.13
C ILE A 202 0.25 -12.17 9.91
N GLY A 203 0.79 -12.23 8.70
CA GLY A 203 1.91 -11.43 8.27
C GLY A 203 1.50 -10.01 7.92
N ILE A 204 2.21 -9.03 8.49
CA ILE A 204 2.13 -7.62 8.09
C ILE A 204 3.53 -7.06 7.85
N THR A 205 3.66 -6.02 7.04
CA THR A 205 4.87 -5.19 6.95
C THR A 205 4.72 -4.01 7.91
N SER A 206 5.63 -3.88 8.88
CA SER A 206 5.79 -2.66 9.69
C SER A 206 6.86 -1.77 9.09
N PHE A 207 6.61 -0.46 8.94
CA PHE A 207 7.57 0.50 8.40
C PHE A 207 8.50 1.13 9.43
N CYS A 208 8.38 0.78 10.72
CA CYS A 208 9.16 1.39 11.79
C CYS A 208 9.97 0.35 12.57
N PRO A 209 11.30 0.53 12.73
CA PRO A 209 12.13 1.63 12.18
C PRO A 209 12.40 1.54 10.67
N TRP A 210 12.20 0.39 10.05
CA TRP A 210 12.32 0.15 8.61
C TRP A 210 11.36 -0.98 8.21
N PRO A 211 11.05 -1.16 6.90
CA PRO A 211 10.16 -2.22 6.43
C PRO A 211 10.61 -3.61 6.89
N THR A 212 9.80 -4.27 7.71
CA THR A 212 10.03 -5.67 8.14
C THR A 212 8.73 -6.42 8.27
N THR A 213 8.76 -7.70 7.92
CA THR A 213 7.66 -8.62 8.19
C THR A 213 7.52 -8.86 9.70
N ARG A 214 6.33 -8.66 10.22
CA ARG A 214 5.92 -9.07 11.57
C ARG A 214 4.87 -10.17 11.42
N CYS A 215 4.97 -11.21 12.24
CA CYS A 215 3.91 -12.20 12.40
C CYS A 215 3.08 -11.79 13.62
N VAL A 216 1.85 -11.35 13.39
CA VAL A 216 0.90 -10.97 14.44
C VAL A 216 -0.01 -12.15 14.71
N LYS A 217 -0.38 -12.37 15.96
CA LYS A 217 -1.34 -13.40 16.34
C LYS A 217 -2.72 -13.07 15.76
N CYS A 218 -3.50 -14.07 15.35
CA CYS A 218 -4.90 -13.84 15.01
C CYS A 218 -5.63 -13.22 16.21
N PRO A 219 -6.33 -12.08 16.04
CA PRO A 219 -7.11 -11.48 17.10
C PRO A 219 -8.30 -12.35 17.53
N ASP A 220 -8.83 -12.07 18.71
CA ASP A 220 -9.94 -12.81 19.33
C ASP A 220 -11.31 -12.11 19.21
N ASN A 221 -11.36 -10.97 18.53
CA ASN A 221 -12.55 -10.16 18.31
C ASN A 221 -12.52 -9.50 16.92
N PHE A 222 -13.68 -9.02 16.44
CA PHE A 222 -13.78 -8.47 15.09
C PHE A 222 -13.12 -7.10 14.92
N GLU A 223 -13.08 -6.28 15.95
CA GLU A 223 -12.47 -4.94 15.91
C GLU A 223 -10.96 -5.03 15.67
N ASP A 224 -10.27 -5.87 16.44
CA ASP A 224 -8.84 -6.11 16.26
C ASP A 224 -8.56 -6.88 14.97
N LEU A 225 -9.44 -7.82 14.58
CA LEU A 225 -9.33 -8.51 13.31
C LEU A 225 -9.39 -7.52 12.14
N HIS A 226 -10.27 -6.51 12.20
CA HIS A 226 -10.33 -5.44 11.20
C HIS A 226 -8.99 -4.72 11.07
N ASN A 227 -8.43 -4.27 12.20
CA ASN A 227 -7.14 -3.56 12.22
C ASN A 227 -6.00 -4.42 11.64
N VAL A 228 -5.93 -5.70 12.02
CA VAL A 228 -4.92 -6.64 11.51
C VAL A 228 -5.14 -6.93 10.03
N MET A 229 -6.37 -7.20 9.59
CA MET A 229 -6.69 -7.49 8.20
C MET A 229 -6.39 -6.30 7.30
N ALA A 230 -6.76 -5.08 7.69
CA ALA A 230 -6.39 -3.87 6.97
C ALA A 230 -4.88 -3.83 6.78
N ALA A 231 -4.11 -3.98 7.86
CA ALA A 231 -2.64 -4.02 7.78
C ALA A 231 -2.10 -5.16 6.92
N ALA A 232 -2.80 -6.29 6.82
CA ALA A 232 -2.29 -7.48 6.14
C ALA A 232 -2.63 -7.58 4.65
N ILE A 233 -3.70 -6.93 4.17
CA ILE A 233 -4.15 -7.03 2.77
C ILE A 233 -3.93 -5.73 1.97
N CYS A 234 -3.65 -4.61 2.65
CA CYS A 234 -3.52 -3.31 1.98
C CYS A 234 -2.21 -3.21 1.21
N ILE A 235 -2.33 -3.31 -0.12
CA ILE A 235 -1.24 -3.15 -1.08
C ILE A 235 -1.63 -2.19 -2.22
N PRO A 236 -0.83 -1.14 -2.50
CA PRO A 236 -0.95 -0.35 -3.71
C PRO A 236 -0.79 -1.19 -4.99
N PRO A 237 -1.49 -0.86 -6.09
CA PRO A 237 -2.46 0.23 -6.24
C PRO A 237 -3.91 -0.14 -5.85
N PHE A 238 -4.14 -1.29 -5.20
CA PHE A 238 -5.49 -1.77 -4.90
C PHE A 238 -6.18 -0.96 -3.79
N PHE A 239 -5.39 -0.44 -2.85
CA PHE A 239 -5.86 0.42 -1.75
C PHE A 239 -5.26 1.81 -1.85
N ASN A 240 -6.03 2.82 -1.41
CA ASN A 240 -5.66 4.23 -1.55
C ASN A 240 -4.71 4.76 -0.45
N ARG A 241 -4.47 3.98 0.61
CA ARG A 241 -3.56 4.34 1.71
C ARG A 241 -3.00 3.12 2.43
N PHE A 242 -1.92 3.35 3.17
CA PHE A 242 -1.43 2.40 4.17
C PHE A 242 -2.19 2.60 5.48
N PRO A 243 -2.79 1.54 6.06
CA PRO A 243 -3.42 1.63 7.38
C PRO A 243 -2.39 1.81 8.49
N ARG A 244 -2.89 2.14 9.69
CA ARG A 244 -2.09 2.14 10.90
C ARG A 244 -2.37 0.89 11.73
N PHE A 245 -1.32 0.28 12.24
CA PHE A 245 -1.37 -0.82 13.18
C PHE A 245 -0.47 -0.48 14.38
N GLU A 246 -1.00 -0.56 15.60
CA GLU A 246 -0.29 -0.14 16.83
C GLU A 246 0.30 1.29 16.72
N GLY A 247 -0.45 2.21 16.11
CA GLY A 247 -0.05 3.61 15.91
C GLY A 247 0.96 3.86 14.79
N ARG A 248 1.48 2.81 14.14
CA ARG A 248 2.51 2.88 13.08
C ARG A 248 1.93 2.55 11.72
N PHE A 249 2.51 3.09 10.64
CA PHE A 249 2.14 2.65 9.30
C PHE A 249 2.46 1.17 9.09
N ALA A 250 1.51 0.46 8.48
CA ALA A 250 1.63 -0.93 8.11
C ALA A 250 1.10 -1.16 6.68
N ALA A 251 1.55 -2.24 6.06
CA ALA A 251 1.09 -2.68 4.75
C ALA A 251 1.10 -4.20 4.68
N ASP A 252 0.55 -4.74 3.60
CA ASP A 252 0.62 -6.16 3.27
C ASP A 252 2.04 -6.71 3.48
N ALA A 253 2.17 -7.88 4.09
CA ALA A 253 3.46 -8.53 4.32
C ALA A 253 4.24 -8.76 3.01
N ALA A 254 3.57 -8.88 1.87
CA ALA A 254 4.19 -9.01 0.55
C ALA A 254 5.19 -7.90 0.21
N PHE A 255 5.11 -6.72 0.86
CA PHE A 255 6.12 -5.66 0.75
C PHE A 255 7.50 -6.04 1.31
N SER A 256 7.54 -6.92 2.31
CA SER A 256 8.76 -7.28 3.02
C SER A 256 9.11 -8.76 2.90
N SER A 257 8.12 -9.65 2.77
CA SER A 257 8.32 -11.08 2.56
C SER A 257 7.07 -11.73 1.96
N TRP A 258 7.27 -12.70 1.08
CA TRP A 258 6.16 -13.50 0.52
C TRP A 258 5.55 -14.48 1.53
N PHE A 259 6.28 -14.79 2.60
CA PHE A 259 5.87 -15.70 3.67
C PHE A 259 6.17 -15.06 5.02
N ALA A 260 5.24 -15.17 5.96
CA ALA A 260 5.44 -14.73 7.33
C ALA A 260 5.76 -15.93 8.22
N VAL A 261 7.02 -16.10 8.62
CA VAL A 261 7.43 -17.21 9.49
C VAL A 261 7.83 -16.63 10.86
N PRO A 262 7.21 -17.08 11.95
CA PRO A 262 7.59 -16.62 13.27
C PRO A 262 9.02 -16.99 13.66
N ASN A 263 9.68 -16.13 14.44
CA ASN A 263 11.07 -16.35 14.86
C ASN A 263 11.24 -17.58 15.79
N ASP A 264 10.16 -18.00 16.45
CA ASP A 264 10.12 -19.14 17.37
C ASP A 264 9.81 -20.49 16.67
N SER A 265 9.60 -20.48 15.35
CA SER A 265 9.34 -21.69 14.56
C SER A 265 10.61 -22.51 14.33
N CYS A 266 10.47 -23.83 14.30
CA CYS A 266 11.54 -24.75 13.88
C CYS A 266 11.83 -24.60 12.37
N PRO A 267 13.03 -24.15 11.94
CA PRO A 267 13.32 -23.87 10.53
C PRO A 267 13.15 -25.08 9.60
N ASP A 268 13.46 -26.28 10.11
CA ASP A 268 13.40 -27.54 9.35
C ASP A 268 11.98 -28.07 9.17
N LYS A 269 10.99 -27.46 9.85
CA LYS A 269 9.58 -27.86 9.81
C LYS A 269 8.68 -26.79 9.21
N VAL A 270 9.23 -25.89 8.41
CA VAL A 270 8.46 -24.85 7.71
C VAL A 270 8.13 -25.34 6.30
N VAL A 271 6.84 -25.57 6.05
CA VAL A 271 6.30 -25.84 4.72
C VAL A 271 5.75 -24.53 4.16
N LYS A 272 6.11 -24.18 2.93
CA LYS A 272 5.70 -22.93 2.28
C LYS A 272 4.77 -23.26 1.11
N LEU A 273 3.57 -22.69 1.12
CA LEU A 273 2.59 -22.85 0.05
C LEU A 273 2.24 -21.47 -0.53
N ALA A 274 2.35 -21.31 -1.84
CA ALA A 274 1.89 -20.10 -2.51
C ALA A 274 1.42 -20.43 -3.93
N PRO A 275 0.39 -19.73 -4.44
CA PRO A 275 -0.05 -19.85 -5.84
C PRO A 275 0.96 -19.22 -6.81
N PHE A 276 1.96 -18.50 -6.30
CA PHE A 276 3.03 -17.92 -7.09
C PHE A 276 4.23 -18.85 -7.10
N PHE A 277 4.67 -19.25 -8.29
CA PHE A 277 5.94 -19.96 -8.45
C PHE A 277 7.08 -19.02 -8.00
N ILE A 278 7.74 -19.36 -6.89
CA ILE A 278 8.84 -18.61 -6.24
C ILE A 278 10.00 -18.17 -7.18
N PRO A 279 10.29 -18.81 -8.34
CA PRO A 279 11.32 -18.32 -9.26
C PRO A 279 11.11 -16.90 -9.77
N TRP A 280 9.88 -16.38 -9.81
CA TRP A 280 9.58 -15.02 -10.26
C TRP A 280 10.16 -13.93 -9.34
N ALA A 281 10.29 -14.22 -8.04
CA ALA A 281 10.93 -13.30 -7.10
C ALA A 281 12.47 -13.34 -7.16
N ARG A 282 13.06 -14.34 -7.85
CA ARG A 282 14.52 -14.54 -7.96
C ARG A 282 15.09 -14.38 -9.37
N PHE A 283 14.29 -14.46 -10.42
CA PHE A 283 14.74 -14.26 -11.80
C PHE A 283 14.30 -12.91 -12.35
N ARG A 284 15.14 -11.89 -12.14
CA ARG A 284 15.33 -10.84 -13.14
C ARG A 284 16.06 -11.48 -14.33
N SER A 285 15.32 -12.12 -15.24
CA SER A 285 15.82 -12.41 -16.58
C SER A 285 15.12 -11.46 -17.54
N GLU A 286 15.90 -10.71 -18.31
CA GLU A 286 15.41 -9.73 -19.30
C GLU A 286 14.68 -10.36 -20.51
N LEU A 287 14.45 -11.68 -20.52
CA LEU A 287 14.09 -12.42 -21.73
C LEU A 287 12.89 -13.37 -21.63
N LEU A 288 12.03 -13.28 -20.61
CA LEU A 288 10.83 -14.13 -20.54
C LEU A 288 9.56 -13.41 -21.01
N TYR A 289 9.30 -13.59 -22.30
CA TYR A 289 7.98 -13.57 -22.92
C TYR A 289 7.06 -14.63 -22.27
N THR A 290 6.37 -14.27 -21.19
CA THR A 290 5.01 -14.78 -20.89
C THR A 290 4.17 -13.65 -20.33
N TYR A 291 4.07 -12.57 -21.12
CA TYR A 291 3.13 -11.49 -20.88
C TYR A 291 1.69 -12.03 -20.83
N GLY A 292 1.37 -13.10 -21.60
CA GLY A 292 0.08 -13.79 -21.58
C GLY A 292 -0.28 -14.45 -20.25
N ASP A 293 0.62 -15.24 -19.67
CA ASP A 293 0.35 -15.95 -18.40
C ASP A 293 0.32 -14.99 -17.19
N VAL A 294 1.13 -13.94 -17.22
CA VAL A 294 1.08 -12.84 -16.25
C VAL A 294 -0.22 -12.06 -16.39
N CYS A 295 -0.68 -11.84 -17.63
CA CYS A 295 -1.96 -11.19 -17.88
C CYS A 295 -3.13 -12.02 -17.36
N GLU A 296 -3.25 -13.31 -17.63
CA GLU A 296 -4.40 -14.09 -17.15
C GLU A 296 -4.43 -14.24 -15.62
N CYS A 297 -3.25 -14.25 -14.99
CA CYS A 297 -3.14 -14.45 -13.55
C CYS A 297 -3.16 -13.12 -12.75
N ILE A 298 -2.86 -11.97 -13.35
CA ILE A 298 -3.00 -10.63 -12.73
C ILE A 298 -4.32 -9.96 -13.16
N TYR A 299 -4.93 -10.41 -14.26
CA TYR A 299 -6.12 -9.82 -14.84
C TYR A 299 -7.31 -10.80 -14.82
N PRO A 300 -7.95 -11.02 -13.65
CA PRO A 300 -9.25 -11.72 -13.62
C PRO A 300 -10.36 -10.97 -14.37
N PHE A 301 -10.06 -9.76 -14.88
CA PHE A 301 -10.92 -8.89 -15.65
C PHE A 301 -10.15 -8.37 -16.87
N GLY A 302 -10.78 -8.32 -18.04
CA GLY A 302 -10.18 -7.73 -19.25
C GLY A 302 -9.62 -6.32 -19.01
N ILE A 303 -8.55 -5.97 -19.72
CA ILE A 303 -7.78 -4.73 -19.54
C ILE A 303 -8.66 -3.46 -19.49
N ASP A 304 -9.72 -3.38 -20.30
CA ASP A 304 -10.63 -2.23 -20.32
C ASP A 304 -11.42 -2.09 -19.01
N ARG A 305 -11.80 -3.20 -18.39
CA ARG A 305 -12.51 -3.20 -17.10
C ARG A 305 -11.59 -2.74 -15.98
N GLN A 306 -10.30 -3.09 -16.05
CA GLN A 306 -9.32 -2.60 -15.08
C GLN A 306 -9.04 -1.12 -15.23
N LEU A 307 -8.89 -0.63 -16.46
CA LEU A 307 -8.74 0.80 -16.72
C LEU A 307 -9.93 1.60 -16.19
N LYS A 308 -11.16 1.13 -16.49
CA LYS A 308 -12.39 1.76 -15.97
C LYS A 308 -12.43 1.74 -14.44
N SER A 309 -12.04 0.62 -13.83
CA SER A 309 -11.98 0.50 -12.38
C SER A 309 -10.94 1.43 -11.76
N PHE A 310 -9.75 1.52 -12.36
CA PHE A 310 -8.68 2.42 -11.91
C PHE A 310 -9.10 3.88 -12.01
N ALA A 311 -9.65 4.30 -13.16
CA ALA A 311 -10.13 5.66 -13.36
C ALA A 311 -11.22 6.05 -12.34
N LYS A 312 -12.16 5.13 -12.08
CA LYS A 312 -13.21 5.35 -11.07
C LYS A 312 -12.63 5.44 -9.65
N GLY A 313 -11.70 4.55 -9.29
CA GLY A 313 -11.01 4.58 -7.99
C GLY A 313 -10.17 5.84 -7.79
N TYR A 314 -9.47 6.30 -8.83
CA TYR A 314 -8.68 7.53 -8.82
C TYR A 314 -9.57 8.76 -8.64
N SER A 315 -10.67 8.86 -9.41
CA SER A 315 -11.65 9.95 -9.29
C SER A 315 -12.22 10.05 -7.87
N ARG A 316 -12.63 8.92 -7.27
CA ARG A 316 -13.12 8.86 -5.88
C ARG A 316 -12.05 9.32 -4.88
N THR A 317 -10.84 8.80 -4.99
CA THR A 317 -9.74 9.16 -4.07
C THR A 317 -9.41 10.65 -4.18
N LYS A 318 -9.38 11.19 -5.41
CA LYS A 318 -9.19 12.63 -5.65
C LYS A 318 -10.30 13.48 -5.02
N SER A 319 -11.56 13.04 -5.05
CA SER A 319 -12.66 13.76 -4.38
C SER A 319 -12.54 13.76 -2.86
N GLN A 320 -12.10 12.66 -2.24
CA GLN A 320 -11.93 12.56 -0.79
C GLN A 320 -10.80 13.45 -0.27
N LEU A 321 -9.75 13.66 -1.08
CA LEU A 321 -8.62 14.52 -0.73
C LEU A 321 -8.89 16.01 -0.88
N ARG A 322 -9.99 16.38 -1.56
CA ARG A 322 -10.41 17.79 -1.68
C ARG A 322 -11.19 18.28 -0.46
N THR A 323 -11.47 17.41 0.50
CA THR A 323 -12.12 17.79 1.77
C THR A 323 -11.14 18.54 2.67
N PRO A 324 -11.49 19.73 3.20
CA PRO A 324 -10.59 20.56 4.02
C PRO A 324 -10.01 19.79 5.22
N GLY A 325 -8.69 19.85 5.39
CA GLY A 325 -7.97 19.22 6.50
C GLY A 325 -7.30 17.88 6.18
N SER A 326 -7.50 17.33 4.97
CA SER A 326 -6.70 16.21 4.45
C SER A 326 -5.51 16.74 3.63
N TRP A 327 -4.39 16.03 3.62
CA TRP A 327 -3.08 16.46 3.10
C TRP A 327 -3.10 16.91 1.63
N GLN A 328 -3.45 18.18 1.40
CA GLN A 328 -3.69 18.77 0.09
C GLN A 328 -2.43 18.90 -0.80
N ASN A 329 -1.22 18.78 -0.25
CA ASN A 329 0.01 19.06 -1.01
C ASN A 329 0.70 17.82 -1.63
N ALA A 330 0.23 16.59 -1.39
CA ALA A 330 0.94 15.40 -1.87
C ALA A 330 0.53 14.95 -3.30
N LEU A 331 -0.64 15.38 -3.79
CA LEU A 331 -1.19 14.89 -5.07
C LEU A 331 -1.44 15.96 -6.13
N ASP A 332 -1.31 17.25 -5.81
CA ASP A 332 -1.30 18.33 -6.81
C ASP A 332 -0.05 18.30 -7.72
N LEU A 333 0.88 17.37 -7.47
CA LEU A 333 2.08 17.11 -8.27
C LEU A 333 2.01 15.85 -9.17
N LEU A 334 0.89 15.13 -9.23
CA LEU A 334 0.77 13.96 -10.11
C LEU A 334 -0.30 14.23 -11.17
N GLU A 335 0.16 14.46 -12.40
CA GLU A 335 -0.65 14.31 -13.62
C GLU A 335 -1.58 13.10 -13.48
N ASP A 336 -2.82 13.22 -13.98
CA ASP A 336 -3.76 12.09 -13.97
C ASP A 336 -3.08 10.89 -14.67
N PRO A 337 -2.69 9.84 -13.91
CA PRO A 337 -1.90 8.76 -14.47
C PRO A 337 -2.74 7.93 -15.45
N THR A 338 -4.05 8.16 -15.54
CA THR A 338 -4.96 7.51 -16.46
C THR A 338 -4.54 7.73 -17.92
N ASP A 339 -4.10 8.93 -18.29
CA ASP A 339 -3.66 9.21 -19.67
C ASP A 339 -2.35 8.49 -19.99
N MET A 340 -1.41 8.47 -19.04
CA MET A 340 -0.17 7.70 -19.17
C MET A 340 -0.45 6.18 -19.27
N LEU A 341 -1.36 5.66 -18.45
CA LEU A 341 -1.79 4.26 -18.46
C LEU A 341 -2.47 3.89 -19.79
N ASN A 342 -3.38 4.74 -20.28
CA ASN A 342 -4.03 4.57 -21.57
C ASN A 342 -3.02 4.57 -22.73
N SER A 343 -2.05 5.49 -22.71
CA SER A 343 -0.97 5.55 -23.70
C SER A 343 -0.10 4.28 -23.69
N ARG A 344 0.29 3.79 -22.51
CA ARG A 344 1.05 2.54 -22.36
C ARG A 344 0.27 1.33 -22.86
N ILE A 345 -1.02 1.24 -22.56
CA ILE A 345 -1.88 0.12 -23.02
C ILE A 345 -2.10 0.18 -24.54
N ALA A 346 -2.29 1.37 -25.11
CA ALA A 346 -2.35 1.54 -26.56
C ALA A 346 -1.02 1.17 -27.24
N SER A 347 0.11 1.36 -26.57
CA SER A 347 1.41 0.86 -27.03
C SER A 347 1.47 -0.67 -27.00
N ILE A 348 1.05 -1.30 -25.90
CA ILE A 348 1.01 -2.77 -25.75
C ILE A 348 0.10 -3.41 -26.80
N ARG A 349 -1.12 -2.89 -27.00
CA ARG A 349 -2.06 -3.38 -28.03
C ARG A 349 -1.44 -3.37 -29.42
N ARG A 350 -0.76 -2.28 -29.78
CA ARG A 350 -0.06 -2.16 -31.07
C ARG A 350 1.05 -3.20 -31.26
N VAL A 351 1.68 -3.67 -30.19
CA VAL A 351 2.70 -4.73 -30.26
C VAL A 351 2.04 -6.09 -30.46
N VAL A 352 0.98 -6.37 -29.71
CA VAL A 352 0.21 -7.63 -29.81
C VAL A 352 -0.47 -7.77 -31.17
N ASP A 353 -1.04 -6.70 -31.71
CA ASP A 353 -1.70 -6.73 -33.03
C ASP A 353 -0.72 -6.91 -34.20
N ARG A 354 0.60 -6.80 -33.95
CA ARG A 354 1.68 -6.95 -34.95
C ARG A 354 2.42 -8.28 -34.86
N SER A 355 2.22 -9.04 -33.79
CA SER A 355 2.76 -10.39 -33.58
C SER A 355 1.73 -11.44 -33.95
#